data_AF-A0A660TE23-F1
#
_entry.id   AF-A0A660TE23-F1
#
_cell.length_a   1.000
_cell.length_b   1.000
_cell.length_c   1.000
_cell.angle_alpha   90.00
_cell.angle_beta   90.00
_cell.angle_gamma   90.00
#
_symmetry.space_group_name_H-M   'P 1'
#
loop_
_entity.id
_entity.type
_entity.pdbx_description
1 polymer ?
#
loop_
_entity_poly.entity_id
_entity_poly.type
_entity_poly.pdbx_seq_one_letter_code
_entity_poly.pdbx_strand_id
1 'polypeptide(L)'
;IKKGTDNLASGIINDSVKQMSKLTADILSILRTITVYHRENYKLEFRKHISTYIEKEVPNITPEGENTLKIVKKYFKREMPGFPYYPDLVKEVLLEDYSESGSKLRESVLEKIAVRDTKPKKREKKEPPLKQLLLDGLKIIAASGVNLSDAMNKLSINSSTLEHKKLSFSEKFKRWILKSVYKEDDSPVYEIEYFNTATGTAKSEKIKFNKFKSEVMKKTSLFSKILSKTSPISKQLEMVSDEQLLELLSKNIAETQIIHRRMDGLNTYFLTEVPREKRQMIKGIKLELGAIKSAIIKSNKKRYEYVSLKEEREQLKKLGVENID
;
A
#
# COMPACT_ATOMS: atom_id res chain seq x y z
N ILE A 1 -21.19 26.47 20.51
CA ILE A 1 -20.05 25.96 19.71
C ILE A 1 -18.81 26.00 20.61
N LYS A 2 -18.53 24.91 21.35
CA LYS A 2 -17.38 24.82 22.25
C LYS A 2 -16.14 24.41 21.43
N LYS A 3 -15.11 25.25 21.49
CA LYS A 3 -13.75 25.01 21.00
C LYS A 3 -13.17 23.76 21.66
N GLY A 4 -13.16 22.64 20.96
CA GLY A 4 -12.23 21.54 21.17
C GLY A 4 -11.37 21.48 19.92
N THR A 5 -10.12 21.90 20.00
CA THR A 5 -9.14 21.66 18.94
C THR A 5 -8.96 20.16 18.83
N ASP A 6 -9.52 19.57 17.78
CA ASP A 6 -9.39 18.15 17.47
C ASP A 6 -7.93 17.89 17.08
N ASN A 7 -7.12 17.49 18.06
CA ASN A 7 -5.68 17.25 17.91
C ASN A 7 -5.38 16.20 16.83
N LEU A 8 -6.33 15.29 16.56
CA LEU A 8 -6.22 14.32 15.47
C LEU A 8 -6.33 14.99 14.10
N ALA A 9 -7.34 15.85 13.92
CA ALA A 9 -7.52 16.61 12.68
C ALA A 9 -6.33 17.55 12.41
N SER A 10 -5.83 18.23 13.44
CA SER A 10 -4.61 19.07 13.35
C SER A 10 -3.36 18.24 12.99
N GLY A 11 -3.23 17.03 13.54
CA GLY A 11 -2.15 16.09 13.20
C GLY A 11 -2.20 15.61 11.75
N ILE A 12 -3.39 15.28 11.24
CA ILE A 12 -3.59 14.84 9.85
C ILE A 12 -3.29 15.97 8.86
N ILE A 13 -3.73 17.21 9.17
CA ILE A 13 -3.45 18.38 8.34
C ILE A 13 -1.94 18.64 8.29
N ASN A 14 -1.25 18.61 9.43
CA ASN A 14 0.20 18.82 9.48
C ASN A 14 0.99 17.74 8.74
N ASP A 15 0.57 16.47 8.82
CA ASP A 15 1.21 15.39 8.06
C ASP A 15 0.99 15.57 6.54
N SER A 16 -0.23 15.95 6.14
CA SER A 16 -0.56 16.23 4.74
C SER A 16 0.29 17.38 4.18
N VAL A 17 0.46 18.47 4.94
CA VAL A 17 1.32 19.61 4.56
C VAL A 17 2.78 19.18 4.40
N LYS A 18 3.30 18.34 5.32
CA LYS A 18 4.67 17.81 5.23
C LYS A 18 4.86 16.92 4.01
N GLN A 19 3.90 16.03 3.73
CA GLN A 19 3.95 15.17 2.55
C GLN A 19 3.89 15.98 1.25
N MET A 20 3.04 17.01 1.18
CA MET A 20 2.99 17.92 0.02
C MET A 20 4.31 18.66 -0.20
N SER A 21 4.93 19.18 0.87
CA SER A 21 6.23 19.85 0.80
C SER A 21 7.32 18.90 0.27
N LYS A 22 7.34 17.66 0.77
CA LYS A 22 8.28 16.63 0.30
C LYS A 22 8.06 16.29 -1.17
N LEU A 23 6.82 16.02 -1.58
CA LEU A 23 6.48 15.71 -2.97
C LEU A 23 6.86 16.86 -3.91
N THR A 24 6.67 18.11 -3.47
CA THR A 24 7.07 19.29 -4.25
C THR A 24 8.58 19.33 -4.44
N ALA A 25 9.36 19.08 -3.38
CA ALA A 25 10.81 19.00 -3.47
C ALA A 25 11.28 17.87 -4.40
N ASP A 26 10.62 16.70 -4.33
CA ASP A 26 10.91 15.55 -5.19
C ASP A 26 10.60 15.86 -6.67
N ILE A 27 9.45 16.48 -6.95
CA ILE A 27 9.07 16.92 -8.31
C ILE A 27 10.10 17.91 -8.85
N LEU A 28 10.49 18.93 -8.07
CA LEU A 28 11.49 19.90 -8.49
C LEU A 28 12.86 19.26 -8.74
N SER A 29 13.23 18.25 -7.94
CA SER A 29 14.45 17.49 -8.15
C SER A 29 14.42 16.73 -9.49
N ILE A 30 13.33 16.02 -9.76
CA ILE A 30 13.15 15.28 -11.03
C ILE A 30 13.16 16.25 -12.23
N LEU A 31 12.45 17.38 -12.13
CA LEU A 31 12.44 18.40 -13.18
C LEU A 31 13.83 18.97 -13.45
N ARG A 32 14.66 19.17 -12.42
CA ARG A 32 16.06 19.58 -12.61
C ARG A 32 16.86 18.53 -13.38
N THR A 33 16.71 17.25 -13.04
CA THR A 33 17.38 16.15 -13.76
C THR A 33 16.94 16.10 -15.22
N ILE A 34 15.64 16.21 -15.49
CA ILE A 34 15.09 16.25 -16.85
C ILE A 34 15.63 17.48 -17.62
N THR A 35 15.72 18.63 -16.97
CA THR A 35 16.27 19.86 -17.57
C THR A 35 17.73 19.68 -17.95
N VAL A 36 18.55 19.09 -17.08
CA VAL A 36 19.96 18.79 -17.38
C VAL A 36 20.03 17.84 -18.58
N TYR A 37 19.25 16.76 -18.59
CA TYR A 37 19.21 15.84 -19.72
C TYR A 37 18.86 16.54 -21.04
N HIS A 38 17.84 17.39 -21.07
CA HIS A 38 17.47 18.12 -22.29
C HIS A 38 18.54 19.11 -22.75
N ARG A 39 19.25 19.78 -21.82
CA ARG A 39 20.39 20.64 -22.18
C ARG A 39 21.52 19.83 -22.83
N GLU A 40 21.87 18.69 -22.25
CA GLU A 40 22.93 17.83 -22.77
C GLU A 40 22.55 17.18 -24.10
N ASN A 41 21.30 16.75 -24.25
CA ASN A 41 20.77 16.25 -25.51
C ASN A 41 20.78 17.33 -26.60
N TYR A 42 20.42 18.58 -26.27
CA TYR A 42 20.54 19.69 -27.21
C TYR A 42 21.99 19.88 -27.69
N LYS A 43 22.95 19.86 -26.76
CA LYS A 43 24.39 19.98 -27.09
C LYS A 43 24.86 18.83 -27.99
N LEU A 44 24.38 17.61 -27.75
CA LEU A 44 24.68 16.45 -28.58
C LEU A 44 24.11 16.58 -30.01
N GLU A 45 22.84 16.96 -30.15
CA GLU A 45 22.22 17.16 -31.46
C GLU A 45 22.91 18.28 -32.24
N PHE A 46 23.30 19.36 -31.57
CA PHE A 46 24.13 20.40 -32.18
C PHE A 46 25.44 19.83 -32.73
N ARG A 47 26.15 18.98 -31.97
CA ARG A 47 27.41 18.37 -32.43
C ARG A 47 27.22 17.49 -33.67
N LYS A 48 26.19 16.64 -33.66
CA LYS A 48 25.88 15.74 -34.78
C LYS A 48 25.61 16.48 -36.08
N HIS A 49 24.92 17.61 -35.99
CA HIS A 49 24.42 18.32 -37.17
C HIS A 49 25.29 19.50 -37.60
N ILE A 50 26.07 20.11 -36.71
CA ILE A 50 26.75 21.40 -36.96
C ILE A 50 28.28 21.30 -36.91
N SER A 51 28.87 20.47 -36.05
CA SER A 51 30.33 20.49 -35.79
C SER A 51 31.17 20.31 -37.06
N THR A 52 30.81 19.34 -37.91
CA THR A 52 31.54 19.05 -39.15
C THR A 52 31.54 20.21 -40.14
N TYR A 53 30.52 21.07 -40.12
CA TYR A 53 30.47 22.25 -40.98
C TYR A 53 31.34 23.39 -40.44
N ILE A 54 31.36 23.56 -39.12
CA ILE A 54 32.21 24.58 -38.47
C ILE A 54 33.69 24.25 -38.69
N GLU A 55 34.09 23.00 -38.50
CA GLU A 55 35.48 22.53 -38.70
C GLU A 55 35.99 22.77 -40.13
N LYS A 56 35.08 22.74 -41.13
CA LYS A 56 35.42 22.97 -42.54
C LYS A 56 35.52 24.45 -42.92
N GLU A 57 34.66 25.31 -42.37
CA GLU A 57 34.60 26.73 -42.77
C GLU A 57 35.37 27.69 -41.87
N VAL A 58 35.65 27.32 -40.61
CA VAL A 58 36.29 28.22 -39.64
C VAL A 58 37.71 27.73 -39.34
N PRO A 59 38.76 28.29 -39.98
CA PRO A 59 40.13 28.05 -39.56
C PRO A 59 40.32 28.66 -38.17
N ASN A 60 40.79 27.86 -37.21
CA ASN A 60 40.99 28.23 -35.79
C ASN A 60 39.70 28.70 -35.10
N ILE A 61 38.86 27.73 -34.72
CA ILE A 61 37.59 27.96 -34.03
C ILE A 61 37.84 28.62 -32.67
N THR A 62 37.29 29.82 -32.50
CA THR A 62 37.29 30.54 -31.22
C THR A 62 35.87 30.56 -30.63
N PRO A 63 35.65 30.02 -29.41
CA PRO A 63 34.30 29.86 -28.85
C PRO A 63 33.50 31.16 -28.69
N GLU A 64 34.19 32.28 -28.50
CA GLU A 64 33.58 33.61 -28.36
C GLU A 64 33.77 34.50 -29.60
N GLY A 65 34.42 33.98 -30.65
CA GLY A 65 34.70 34.75 -31.85
C GLY A 65 33.43 35.10 -32.61
N GLU A 66 33.25 36.37 -32.96
CA GLU A 66 32.08 36.82 -33.73
C GLU A 66 31.92 36.07 -35.05
N ASN A 67 33.04 35.76 -35.73
CA ASN A 67 33.03 35.04 -36.99
C ASN A 67 32.52 33.60 -36.80
N THR A 68 33.03 32.91 -35.77
CA THR A 68 32.58 31.57 -35.38
C THR A 68 31.08 31.55 -35.12
N LEU A 69 30.57 32.48 -34.28
CA LEU A 69 29.15 32.51 -33.91
C LEU A 69 28.24 32.88 -35.09
N LYS A 70 28.69 33.74 -36.01
CA LYS A 70 27.95 34.07 -37.25
C LYS A 70 27.81 32.84 -38.15
N ILE A 71 28.90 32.10 -38.35
CA ILE A 71 28.91 30.88 -39.18
C ILE A 71 28.09 29.77 -38.52
N VAL A 72 28.26 29.56 -37.21
CA VAL A 72 27.43 28.61 -36.44
C VAL A 72 25.94 28.91 -36.60
N LYS A 73 25.53 30.18 -36.45
CA LYS A 73 24.12 30.56 -36.57
C LYS A 73 23.58 30.38 -37.99
N LYS A 74 24.41 30.59 -39.01
CA LYS A 74 24.06 30.31 -40.43
C LYS A 74 23.79 28.82 -40.62
N TYR A 75 24.69 27.94 -40.17
CA TYR A 75 24.54 26.49 -40.30
C TYR A 75 23.41 25.94 -39.42
N PHE A 76 23.21 26.48 -38.21
CA PHE A 76 22.13 26.08 -37.33
C PHE A 76 20.76 26.27 -37.99
N LYS A 77 20.52 27.43 -38.62
CA LYS A 77 19.27 27.69 -39.35
C LYS A 77 19.04 26.73 -40.53
N ARG A 78 20.12 26.22 -41.13
CA ARG A 78 20.08 25.37 -42.32
C ARG A 78 19.89 23.90 -41.96
N GLU A 79 20.65 23.41 -40.99
CA GLU A 79 20.73 21.98 -40.66
C GLU A 79 19.81 21.57 -39.50
N MET A 80 19.34 22.52 -38.69
CA MET A 80 18.42 22.27 -37.56
C MET A 80 17.14 23.11 -37.64
N PRO A 81 16.36 23.04 -38.75
CA PRO A 81 15.12 23.79 -38.87
C PRO A 81 14.10 23.33 -37.81
N GLY A 82 13.42 24.28 -37.17
CA GLY A 82 12.44 24.00 -36.12
C GLY A 82 13.03 23.83 -34.71
N PHE A 83 14.35 23.81 -34.56
CA PHE A 83 14.98 23.83 -33.24
C PHE A 83 15.18 25.28 -32.73
N PRO A 84 14.92 25.55 -31.45
CA PRO A 84 15.20 26.85 -30.85
C PRO A 84 16.72 27.08 -30.75
N TYR A 85 17.19 28.26 -31.13
CA TYR A 85 18.60 28.63 -31.01
C TYR A 85 18.91 29.17 -29.61
N TYR A 86 19.71 28.45 -28.83
CA TYR A 86 20.18 28.87 -27.51
C TYR A 86 21.67 29.27 -27.57
N PRO A 87 21.99 30.58 -27.57
CA PRO A 87 23.38 31.05 -27.70
C PRO A 87 24.30 30.52 -26.59
N ASP A 88 23.80 30.44 -25.36
CA ASP A 88 24.61 30.01 -24.22
C ASP A 88 25.01 28.53 -24.32
N LEU A 89 24.09 27.66 -24.75
CA LEU A 89 24.38 26.24 -24.97
C LEU A 89 25.34 26.02 -26.13
N VAL A 90 25.22 26.84 -27.18
CA VAL A 90 26.14 26.79 -28.33
C VAL A 90 27.55 27.18 -27.89
N LYS A 91 27.70 28.27 -27.12
CA LYS A 91 28.98 28.67 -26.55
C LYS A 91 29.55 27.58 -25.63
N GLU A 92 28.70 26.95 -24.83
CA GLU A 92 29.08 25.83 -23.95
C GLU A 92 29.68 24.66 -24.76
N VAL A 93 29.06 24.28 -25.88
CA VAL A 93 29.61 23.26 -26.79
C VAL A 93 30.95 23.69 -27.38
N LEU A 94 31.06 24.93 -27.87
CA LEU A 94 32.30 25.41 -28.46
C LEU A 94 33.44 25.45 -27.44
N LEU A 95 33.15 25.81 -26.18
CA LEU A 95 34.12 25.76 -25.08
C LEU A 95 34.53 24.32 -24.74
N GLU A 96 33.57 23.39 -24.71
CA GLU A 96 33.84 21.96 -24.44
C GLU A 96 34.72 21.31 -25.52
N ASP A 97 34.52 21.67 -26.79
CA ASP A 97 35.14 20.98 -27.92
C ASP A 97 36.44 21.68 -28.42
N TYR A 98 36.55 23.01 -28.30
CA TYR A 98 37.63 23.79 -28.92
C TYR A 98 38.44 24.68 -27.96
N SER A 99 38.13 24.73 -26.67
CA SER A 99 38.97 25.45 -25.69
C SER A 99 40.08 24.57 -25.11
N GLU A 100 41.14 25.19 -24.60
CA GLU A 100 42.21 24.50 -23.86
C GLU A 100 41.68 23.73 -22.63
N SER A 101 40.60 24.24 -22.03
CA SER A 101 39.94 23.61 -20.88
C SER A 101 38.89 22.55 -21.27
N GLY A 102 38.67 22.32 -22.57
CA GLY A 102 37.61 21.48 -23.10
C GLY A 102 37.65 20.04 -22.59
N SER A 103 38.83 19.46 -22.37
CA SER A 103 38.97 18.13 -21.77
C SER A 103 38.36 18.05 -20.36
N LYS A 104 38.64 19.04 -19.52
CA LYS A 104 38.11 19.10 -18.14
C LYS A 104 36.60 19.35 -18.12
N LEU A 105 36.12 20.20 -19.03
CA LEU A 105 34.69 20.49 -19.16
C LEU A 105 33.91 19.24 -19.60
N ARG A 106 34.40 18.51 -20.61
CA ARG A 106 33.79 17.25 -21.06
C ARG A 106 33.80 16.18 -19.97
N GLU A 107 34.90 16.05 -19.24
CA GLU A 107 34.99 15.11 -18.11
C GLU A 107 33.95 15.45 -17.02
N SER A 108 33.78 16.74 -16.69
CA SER A 108 32.77 17.18 -15.71
C SER A 108 31.32 16.93 -16.18
N VAL A 109 31.06 17.02 -17.48
CA VAL A 109 29.75 16.74 -18.08
C VAL A 109 29.48 15.25 -18.09
N LEU A 110 30.47 14.44 -18.47
CA LEU A 110 30.39 12.98 -18.42
C LEU A 110 30.17 12.49 -16.99
N GLU A 111 30.79 13.09 -15.98
CA GLU A 111 30.55 12.75 -14.57
C GLU A 111 29.11 13.07 -14.13
N LYS A 112 28.53 14.18 -14.62
CA LYS A 112 27.15 14.58 -14.32
C LYS A 112 26.10 13.70 -15.00
N ILE A 113 26.35 13.28 -16.24
CA ILE A 113 25.43 12.45 -17.03
C ILE A 113 25.63 10.97 -16.73
N ALA A 114 26.82 10.58 -16.28
CA ALA A 114 27.14 9.20 -15.92
C ALA A 114 26.01 8.68 -15.06
N VAL A 115 25.31 7.69 -15.62
CA VAL A 115 24.46 6.81 -14.83
C VAL A 115 25.46 6.14 -13.93
N ARG A 116 25.63 6.69 -12.72
CA ARG A 116 26.28 5.95 -11.67
C ARG A 116 25.51 4.65 -11.67
N ASP A 117 26.20 3.56 -11.97
CA ASP A 117 25.76 2.25 -11.56
C ASP A 117 25.64 2.35 -10.05
N THR A 118 24.49 2.85 -9.61
CA THR A 118 23.84 2.28 -8.48
C THR A 118 23.64 0.84 -8.93
N LYS A 119 24.69 0.00 -8.79
CA LYS A 119 24.51 -1.31 -8.15
C LYS A 119 23.46 -0.99 -7.13
N PRO A 120 22.19 -1.42 -7.37
CA PRO A 120 21.02 -0.86 -6.71
C PRO A 120 21.46 -0.81 -5.29
N LYS A 121 21.65 0.43 -4.75
CA LYS A 121 22.44 0.66 -3.53
C LYS A 121 22.08 -0.55 -2.73
N LYS A 122 23.02 -1.44 -2.43
CA LYS A 122 22.75 -2.29 -1.30
C LYS A 122 22.64 -1.22 -0.19
N ARG A 123 21.45 -0.60 -0.01
CA ARG A 123 20.54 -1.10 0.98
C ARG A 123 21.01 -2.54 1.15
N GLU A 124 21.94 -2.73 2.07
CA GLU A 124 21.48 -3.20 3.34
C GLU A 124 19.97 -2.90 3.40
N LYS A 125 19.19 -3.75 2.70
CA LYS A 125 18.24 -4.55 3.39
C LYS A 125 19.07 -5.02 4.59
N LYS A 126 19.12 -4.17 5.63
CA LYS A 126 18.51 -4.55 6.88
C LYS A 126 17.20 -5.17 6.41
N GLU A 127 17.29 -6.46 6.05
CA GLU A 127 16.14 -7.26 5.74
C GLU A 127 15.21 -6.88 6.87
N PRO A 128 14.02 -6.30 6.59
CA PRO A 128 13.14 -5.83 7.66
C PRO A 128 13.11 -7.00 8.65
N PRO A 129 13.69 -6.82 9.86
CA PRO A 129 14.25 -7.94 10.62
C PRO A 129 13.16 -8.99 10.68
N LEU A 130 13.30 -10.17 10.06
CA LEU A 130 12.22 -11.14 9.72
C LEU A 130 10.88 -10.93 10.45
N LYS A 131 10.92 -10.87 11.78
CA LYS A 131 9.97 -10.20 12.69
C LYS A 131 9.07 -9.09 12.12
N GLN A 132 9.60 -8.05 11.48
CA GLN A 132 8.88 -6.91 10.92
C GLN A 132 7.89 -7.34 9.82
N LEU A 133 8.20 -8.38 9.03
CA LEU A 133 7.24 -8.94 8.08
C LEU A 133 6.03 -9.54 8.80
N LEU A 134 6.26 -10.21 9.93
CA LEU A 134 5.19 -10.75 10.77
C LEU A 134 4.38 -9.64 11.44
N LEU A 135 5.05 -8.61 11.97
CA LEU A 135 4.40 -7.44 12.57
C LEU A 135 3.57 -6.66 11.55
N ASP A 136 4.06 -6.50 10.33
CA ASP A 136 3.32 -5.87 9.23
C ASP A 136 2.11 -6.72 8.82
N GLY A 137 2.27 -8.05 8.74
CA GLY A 137 1.17 -8.99 8.52
C GLY A 137 0.08 -8.87 9.59
N LEU A 138 0.49 -8.78 10.87
CA LEU A 138 -0.42 -8.59 12.01
C LEU A 138 -1.14 -7.24 11.96
N LYS A 139 -0.46 -6.16 11.60
CA LYS A 139 -1.07 -4.83 11.43
C LYS A 139 -2.08 -4.82 10.28
N ILE A 140 -1.75 -5.46 9.16
CA ILE A 140 -2.64 -5.58 7.99
C ILE A 140 -3.93 -6.31 8.37
N ILE A 141 -3.83 -7.48 9.04
CA ILE A 141 -5.04 -8.21 9.45
C ILE A 141 -5.80 -7.45 10.53
N ALA A 142 -5.12 -6.79 11.47
CA ALA A 142 -5.75 -5.99 12.51
C ALA A 142 -6.51 -4.77 11.94
N ALA A 143 -6.01 -4.15 10.88
CA ALA A 143 -6.71 -3.06 10.18
C ALA A 143 -8.08 -3.48 9.62
N SER A 144 -8.30 -4.78 9.37
CA SER A 144 -9.62 -5.29 8.98
C SER A 144 -10.68 -5.21 10.10
N GLY A 145 -10.27 -4.94 11.34
CA GLY A 145 -11.16 -4.83 12.50
C GLY A 145 -12.29 -3.81 12.34
N VAL A 146 -12.03 -2.69 11.65
CA VAL A 146 -13.07 -1.69 11.34
C VAL A 146 -14.14 -2.29 10.43
N ASN A 147 -13.72 -2.92 9.33
CA ASN A 147 -14.64 -3.58 8.39
C ASN A 147 -15.42 -4.73 9.03
N LEU A 148 -14.79 -5.50 9.93
CA LEU A 148 -15.46 -6.55 10.71
C LEU A 148 -16.55 -5.97 11.62
N SER A 149 -16.25 -4.87 12.30
CA SER A 149 -17.22 -4.17 13.16
C SER A 149 -18.39 -3.63 12.35
N ASP A 150 -18.12 -2.96 11.24
CA ASP A 150 -19.15 -2.38 10.38
C ASP A 150 -20.04 -3.44 9.74
N ALA A 151 -19.44 -4.54 9.24
CA ALA A 151 -20.19 -5.68 8.76
C ALA A 151 -21.09 -6.27 9.86
N MET A 152 -20.57 -6.46 11.07
CA MET A 152 -21.33 -6.99 12.20
C MET A 152 -22.49 -6.07 12.63
N ASN A 153 -22.28 -4.75 12.58
CA ASN A 153 -23.33 -3.77 12.86
C ASN A 153 -24.46 -3.87 11.84
N LYS A 154 -24.14 -3.97 10.54
CA LYS A 154 -25.13 -4.16 9.47
C LYS A 154 -25.87 -5.49 9.62
N LEU A 155 -25.17 -6.59 9.89
CA LEU A 155 -25.79 -7.91 10.15
C LEU A 155 -26.69 -7.87 11.38
N SER A 156 -26.32 -7.13 12.43
CA SER A 156 -27.17 -6.96 13.63
C SER A 156 -28.48 -6.26 13.31
N ILE A 157 -28.43 -5.19 12.50
CA ILE A 157 -29.63 -4.48 12.03
C ILE A 157 -30.53 -5.43 11.21
N ASN A 158 -29.92 -6.21 10.31
CA ASN A 158 -30.65 -7.19 9.49
C ASN A 158 -31.31 -8.27 10.37
N SER A 159 -30.59 -8.81 11.37
CA SER A 159 -31.12 -9.78 12.34
C SER A 159 -32.32 -9.23 13.09
N SER A 160 -32.22 -8.02 13.66
CA SER A 160 -33.35 -7.41 14.39
C SER A 160 -34.55 -7.16 13.47
N THR A 161 -34.32 -6.76 12.22
CA THR A 161 -35.39 -6.54 11.23
C THR A 161 -36.19 -7.83 10.93
N LEU A 162 -35.51 -8.98 10.96
CA LEU A 162 -36.12 -10.30 10.78
C LEU A 162 -36.81 -10.82 12.05
N GLU A 163 -36.20 -10.62 13.22
CA GLU A 163 -36.77 -11.06 14.52
C GLU A 163 -38.07 -10.33 14.89
N HIS A 164 -38.23 -9.06 14.49
CA HIS A 164 -39.48 -8.31 14.69
C HIS A 164 -40.68 -8.87 13.91
N LYS A 165 -40.55 -10.01 13.21
CA LYS A 165 -41.61 -10.62 12.42
C LYS A 165 -42.39 -11.77 13.08
N LYS A 166 -42.12 -12.21 14.33
CA LYS A 166 -42.78 -13.44 14.87
C LYS A 166 -43.07 -13.51 16.39
N LEU A 167 -43.43 -12.44 17.11
CA LEU A 167 -43.93 -12.64 18.49
C LEU A 167 -45.12 -11.74 18.82
N SER A 168 -46.29 -12.37 18.96
CA SER A 168 -47.49 -11.77 19.56
C SER A 168 -47.21 -11.43 21.04
N PHE A 169 -47.92 -10.44 21.58
CA PHE A 169 -47.71 -9.94 22.96
C PHE A 169 -47.80 -11.07 24.01
N SER A 170 -48.67 -12.05 23.77
CA SER A 170 -48.84 -13.26 24.60
C SER A 170 -47.66 -14.23 24.53
N GLU A 171 -47.00 -14.36 23.37
CA GLU A 171 -45.81 -15.19 23.20
C GLU A 171 -44.59 -14.56 23.86
N LYS A 172 -44.50 -13.21 23.86
CA LYS A 172 -43.47 -12.47 24.62
C LYS A 172 -43.62 -12.68 26.12
N PHE A 173 -44.86 -12.65 26.64
CA PHE A 173 -45.15 -12.90 28.05
C PHE A 173 -44.85 -14.35 28.46
N LYS A 174 -45.28 -15.33 27.64
CA LYS A 174 -45.00 -16.76 27.89
C LYS A 174 -43.51 -17.07 27.83
N ARG A 175 -42.77 -16.48 26.87
CA ARG A 175 -41.30 -16.55 26.82
C ARG A 175 -40.66 -15.91 28.04
N TRP A 176 -41.14 -14.77 28.51
CA TRP A 176 -40.56 -14.11 29.69
C TRP A 176 -40.71 -14.96 30.97
N ILE A 177 -41.87 -15.61 31.16
CA ILE A 177 -42.09 -16.54 32.29
C ILE A 177 -41.20 -17.78 32.18
N LEU A 178 -41.13 -18.41 31.00
CA LEU A 178 -40.26 -19.57 30.77
C LEU A 178 -38.76 -19.23 30.92
N LYS A 179 -38.34 -18.02 30.52
CA LYS A 179 -36.95 -17.51 30.61
C LYS A 179 -36.47 -17.24 32.04
N SER A 180 -37.37 -16.90 32.96
CA SER A 180 -37.00 -16.69 34.37
C SER A 180 -36.82 -18.01 35.12
N VAL A 181 -37.41 -19.10 34.63
CA VAL A 181 -37.36 -20.43 35.25
C VAL A 181 -36.27 -21.31 34.62
N TYR A 182 -36.06 -21.21 33.31
CA TYR A 182 -34.99 -21.89 32.58
C TYR A 182 -34.07 -20.85 31.94
N LYS A 183 -32.81 -20.79 32.38
CA LYS A 183 -31.73 -19.98 31.77
C LYS A 183 -31.36 -20.50 30.36
N GLU A 184 -32.34 -20.66 29.48
CA GLU A 184 -32.10 -21.03 28.09
C GLU A 184 -31.75 -19.79 27.27
N ASP A 185 -30.60 -19.88 26.62
CA ASP A 185 -30.00 -18.86 25.76
C ASP A 185 -30.83 -18.70 24.48
N ASP A 186 -31.83 -17.80 24.51
CA ASP A 186 -32.74 -17.45 23.40
C ASP A 186 -32.03 -16.62 22.30
N SER A 187 -30.81 -17.03 21.95
CA SER A 187 -30.03 -16.42 20.88
C SER A 187 -30.53 -16.91 19.52
N PRO A 188 -30.84 -16.03 18.54
CA PRO A 188 -31.29 -16.46 17.23
C PRO A 188 -30.24 -17.36 16.58
N VAL A 189 -30.70 -18.48 16.04
CA VAL A 189 -29.87 -19.46 15.35
C VAL A 189 -30.16 -19.37 13.86
N TYR A 190 -29.15 -19.03 13.07
CA TYR A 190 -29.24 -18.98 11.62
C TYR A 190 -28.53 -20.18 11.02
N GLU A 191 -29.19 -20.86 10.10
CA GLU A 191 -28.58 -21.92 9.31
C GLU A 191 -28.04 -21.32 8.02
N ILE A 192 -26.72 -21.29 7.88
CA ILE A 192 -26.06 -20.71 6.71
C ILE A 192 -25.47 -21.80 5.84
N GLU A 193 -25.56 -21.61 4.53
CA GLU A 193 -24.86 -22.45 3.56
C GLU A 193 -23.57 -21.75 3.13
N TYR A 194 -22.48 -22.51 3.04
CA TYR A 194 -21.23 -22.03 2.45
C TYR A 194 -20.58 -23.11 1.60
N PHE A 195 -19.83 -22.67 0.59
CA PHE A 195 -19.08 -23.56 -0.27
C PHE A 195 -17.74 -23.91 0.37
N ASN A 196 -17.47 -25.20 0.58
CA ASN A 196 -16.17 -25.66 1.05
C ASN A 196 -15.24 -25.87 -0.15
N THR A 197 -14.25 -25.00 -0.32
CA THR A 197 -13.31 -25.06 -1.44
C THR A 197 -12.39 -26.28 -1.41
N ALA A 198 -12.23 -26.96 -0.26
CA ALA A 198 -11.41 -28.16 -0.15
C ALA A 198 -12.17 -29.44 -0.55
N THR A 199 -13.48 -29.51 -0.29
CA THR A 199 -14.30 -30.70 -0.61
C THR A 199 -15.18 -30.52 -1.84
N GLY A 200 -15.30 -29.29 -2.38
CA GLY A 200 -16.16 -29.00 -3.53
C GLY A 200 -17.66 -29.07 -3.24
N THR A 201 -18.07 -29.13 -1.97
CA THR A 201 -19.47 -29.34 -1.55
C THR A 201 -20.00 -28.15 -0.76
N ALA A 202 -21.30 -27.85 -0.92
CA ALA A 202 -22.02 -26.96 -0.01
C ALA A 202 -22.14 -27.62 1.36
N LYS A 203 -21.84 -26.88 2.43
CA LYS A 203 -22.02 -27.30 3.82
C LYS A 203 -22.93 -26.31 4.54
N SER A 204 -23.80 -26.83 5.38
CA SER A 204 -24.65 -26.05 6.28
C SER A 204 -24.01 -25.92 7.66
N GLU A 205 -24.07 -24.73 8.26
CA GLU A 205 -23.59 -24.46 9.62
C GLU A 205 -24.62 -23.62 10.39
N LYS A 206 -24.97 -24.06 11.61
CA LYS A 206 -25.86 -23.31 12.52
C LYS A 206 -25.07 -22.32 13.35
N ILE A 207 -25.37 -21.03 13.20
CA ILE A 207 -24.72 -19.92 13.90
C ILE A 207 -25.64 -19.38 14.98
N LYS A 208 -25.21 -19.47 16.25
CA LYS A 208 -25.79 -18.71 17.36
C LYS A 208 -25.36 -17.24 17.25
N PHE A 209 -26.24 -16.38 16.74
CA PHE A 209 -25.88 -15.04 16.29
C PHE A 209 -25.26 -14.17 17.40
N ASN A 210 -25.83 -14.16 18.60
CA ASN A 210 -25.30 -13.34 19.70
C ASN A 210 -23.91 -13.81 20.17
N LYS A 211 -23.67 -15.14 20.16
CA LYS A 211 -22.33 -15.69 20.46
C LYS A 211 -21.34 -15.26 19.39
N PHE A 212 -21.71 -15.41 18.12
CA PHE A 212 -20.89 -14.99 17.00
C PHE A 212 -20.60 -13.47 17.03
N LYS A 213 -21.60 -12.64 17.32
CA LYS A 213 -21.44 -11.21 17.52
C LYS A 213 -20.46 -10.90 18.63
N SER A 214 -20.57 -11.57 19.78
CA SER A 214 -19.63 -11.40 20.90
C SER A 214 -18.20 -11.78 20.51
N GLU A 215 -18.02 -12.90 19.80
CA GLU A 215 -16.72 -13.34 19.28
C GLU A 215 -16.10 -12.29 18.34
N VAL A 216 -16.88 -11.77 17.40
CA VAL A 216 -16.42 -10.73 16.47
C VAL A 216 -16.06 -9.46 17.22
N MET A 217 -16.86 -9.00 18.18
CA MET A 217 -16.56 -7.80 18.96
C MET A 217 -15.30 -7.96 19.83
N LYS A 218 -15.08 -9.15 20.41
CA LYS A 218 -13.82 -9.45 21.11
C LYS A 218 -12.64 -9.41 20.16
N LYS A 219 -12.80 -9.93 18.94
CA LYS A 219 -11.77 -9.93 17.90
C LYS A 219 -11.42 -8.52 17.42
N THR A 220 -12.42 -7.67 17.17
CA THR A 220 -12.19 -6.27 16.76
C THR A 220 -11.54 -5.46 17.87
N SER A 221 -11.89 -5.71 19.14
CA SER A 221 -11.21 -5.11 20.29
C SER A 221 -9.75 -5.54 20.41
N LEU A 222 -9.43 -6.81 20.15
CA LEU A 222 -8.04 -7.27 20.09
C LEU A 222 -7.28 -6.54 18.97
N PHE A 223 -7.88 -6.45 17.79
CA PHE A 223 -7.28 -5.79 16.62
C PHE A 223 -7.00 -4.30 16.86
N SER A 224 -7.92 -3.58 17.52
CA SER A 224 -7.67 -2.18 17.86
C SER A 224 -6.51 -2.01 18.85
N LYS A 225 -6.36 -2.95 19.81
CA LYS A 225 -5.21 -2.97 20.73
C LYS A 225 -3.89 -3.26 20.01
N ILE A 226 -3.88 -4.13 19.00
CA ILE A 226 -2.68 -4.40 18.17
C ILE A 226 -2.25 -3.16 17.38
N LEU A 227 -3.20 -2.39 16.85
CA LEU A 227 -2.89 -1.18 16.07
C LEU A 227 -2.45 0.01 16.94
N SER A 228 -2.87 0.03 18.20
CA SER A 228 -2.53 1.12 19.12
C SER A 228 -1.10 0.99 19.62
N LYS A 229 -0.22 1.89 19.17
CA LYS A 229 1.19 1.97 19.63
C LYS A 229 1.33 2.20 21.14
N THR A 230 0.31 2.73 21.79
CA THR A 230 0.29 2.96 23.25
C THR A 230 -0.17 1.74 24.04
N SER A 231 -0.71 0.71 23.37
CA SER A 231 -1.18 -0.50 24.04
C SER A 231 -0.01 -1.36 24.55
N PRO A 232 -0.12 -1.94 25.76
CA PRO A 232 0.82 -2.96 26.24
C PRO A 232 0.99 -4.12 25.27
N ILE A 233 -0.07 -4.49 24.54
CA ILE A 233 -0.04 -5.57 23.55
C ILE A 233 0.90 -5.23 22.39
N SER A 234 0.87 -3.99 21.88
CA SER A 234 1.78 -3.57 20.80
C SER A 234 3.24 -3.67 21.24
N LYS A 235 3.56 -3.31 22.48
CA LYS A 235 4.92 -3.43 23.04
C LYS A 235 5.33 -4.89 23.25
N GLN A 236 4.40 -5.72 23.74
CA GLN A 236 4.65 -7.16 23.91
C GLN A 236 4.95 -7.84 22.58
N LEU A 237 4.25 -7.48 21.49
CA LEU A 237 4.52 -8.04 20.16
C LEU A 237 5.94 -7.76 19.66
N GLU A 238 6.58 -6.68 20.11
CA GLU A 238 7.98 -6.39 19.78
C GLU A 238 8.98 -7.23 20.60
N MET A 239 8.56 -7.83 21.72
CA MET A 239 9.39 -8.66 22.60
C MET A 239 9.23 -10.18 22.34
N VAL A 240 8.09 -10.59 21.78
CA VAL A 240 7.76 -12.00 21.46
C VAL A 240 8.70 -12.57 20.40
N SER A 241 8.96 -13.88 20.41
CA SER A 241 9.82 -14.54 19.42
C SER A 241 9.18 -14.57 18.03
N ASP A 242 9.98 -14.77 16.99
CA ASP A 242 9.49 -14.82 15.61
C ASP A 242 8.55 -16.02 15.38
N GLU A 243 8.83 -17.18 15.98
CA GLU A 243 7.95 -18.36 15.93
C GLU A 243 6.57 -18.08 16.54
N GLN A 244 6.56 -17.43 17.71
CA GLN A 244 5.32 -17.08 18.40
C GLN A 244 4.52 -16.03 17.61
N LEU A 245 5.19 -15.07 16.97
CA LEU A 245 4.55 -14.10 16.07
C LEU A 245 3.96 -14.77 14.82
N LEU A 246 4.67 -15.76 14.26
CA LEU A 246 4.19 -16.53 13.11
C LEU A 246 2.93 -17.34 13.46
N GLU A 247 2.93 -18.01 14.61
CA GLU A 247 1.77 -18.75 15.11
C GLU A 247 0.59 -17.80 15.35
N LEU A 248 0.85 -16.68 16.03
CA LEU A 248 -0.17 -15.66 16.29
C LEU A 248 -0.76 -15.12 14.98
N LEU A 249 0.07 -14.78 13.99
CA LEU A 249 -0.38 -14.32 12.68
C LEU A 249 -1.22 -15.38 11.98
N SER A 250 -0.76 -16.63 11.93
CA SER A 250 -1.46 -17.75 11.32
C SER A 250 -2.83 -17.99 11.95
N LYS A 251 -2.90 -17.99 13.29
CA LYS A 251 -4.14 -18.12 14.05
C LYS A 251 -5.10 -16.97 13.76
N ASN A 252 -4.60 -15.74 13.75
CA ASN A 252 -5.45 -14.58 13.44
C ASN A 252 -5.99 -14.63 12.01
N ILE A 253 -5.19 -15.05 11.02
CA ILE A 253 -5.63 -15.26 9.63
C ILE A 253 -6.74 -16.32 9.57
N ALA A 254 -6.53 -17.49 10.16
CA ALA A 254 -7.49 -18.60 10.15
C ALA A 254 -8.82 -18.23 10.83
N GLU A 255 -8.77 -17.62 12.01
CA GLU A 255 -9.97 -17.16 12.72
C GLU A 255 -10.72 -16.09 11.90
N THR A 256 -10.01 -15.18 11.25
CA THR A 256 -10.63 -14.12 10.42
C THR A 256 -11.27 -14.70 9.16
N GLN A 257 -10.69 -15.73 8.57
CA GLN A 257 -11.29 -16.48 7.46
C GLN A 257 -12.61 -17.15 7.87
N ILE A 258 -12.67 -17.75 9.07
CA ILE A 258 -13.92 -18.34 9.60
C ILE A 258 -14.97 -17.25 9.80
N ILE A 259 -14.60 -16.11 10.41
CA ILE A 259 -15.52 -14.98 10.59
C ILE A 259 -16.03 -14.46 9.24
N HIS A 260 -15.14 -14.26 8.27
CA HIS A 260 -15.51 -13.83 6.92
C HIS A 260 -16.53 -14.79 6.29
N ARG A 261 -16.27 -16.10 6.32
CA ARG A 261 -17.17 -17.13 5.78
C ARG A 261 -18.55 -17.09 6.44
N ARG A 262 -18.59 -16.99 7.77
CA ARG A 262 -19.85 -16.89 8.52
C ARG A 262 -20.62 -15.62 8.19
N MET A 263 -19.94 -14.48 8.08
CA MET A 263 -20.54 -13.20 7.67
C MET A 263 -21.11 -13.26 6.25
N ASP A 264 -20.41 -13.89 5.31
CA ASP A 264 -20.86 -14.06 3.92
C ASP A 264 -22.11 -14.96 3.84
N GLY A 265 -22.13 -16.07 4.58
CA GLY A 265 -23.30 -16.93 4.72
C GLY A 265 -24.50 -16.20 5.32
N LEU A 266 -24.29 -15.42 6.40
CA LEU A 266 -25.34 -14.60 7.02
C LEU A 266 -25.84 -13.50 6.06
N ASN A 267 -24.95 -12.87 5.30
CA ASN A 267 -25.33 -11.88 4.29
C ASN A 267 -26.22 -12.50 3.21
N THR A 268 -25.87 -13.69 2.74
CA THR A 268 -26.67 -14.44 1.76
C THR A 268 -28.03 -14.84 2.33
N TYR A 269 -28.05 -15.39 3.55
CA TYR A 269 -29.28 -15.75 4.27
C TYR A 269 -30.21 -14.53 4.44
N PHE A 270 -29.69 -13.39 4.91
CA PHE A 270 -30.50 -12.19 5.09
C PHE A 270 -30.99 -11.56 3.78
N LEU A 271 -30.26 -11.71 2.67
CA LEU A 271 -30.72 -11.21 1.37
C LEU A 271 -31.78 -12.11 0.72
N THR A 272 -31.80 -13.40 1.05
CA THR A 272 -32.72 -14.40 0.48
C THR A 272 -34.02 -14.50 1.26
N GLU A 273 -33.95 -14.54 2.59
CA GLU A 273 -35.10 -14.74 3.50
C GLU A 273 -35.98 -13.49 3.70
N VAL A 274 -35.60 -12.34 3.12
CA VAL A 274 -36.32 -11.08 3.34
C VAL A 274 -37.45 -10.88 2.31
N PRO A 275 -38.70 -10.65 2.78
CA PRO A 275 -39.86 -10.35 1.93
C PRO A 275 -39.61 -9.14 1.04
N ARG A 276 -40.24 -9.12 -0.14
CA ARG A 276 -40.05 -8.06 -1.15
C ARG A 276 -40.25 -6.65 -0.59
N GLU A 277 -41.20 -6.44 0.31
CA GLU A 277 -41.48 -5.11 0.90
C GLU A 277 -40.34 -4.56 1.77
N LYS A 278 -39.51 -5.42 2.37
CA LYS A 278 -38.45 -5.02 3.33
C LYS A 278 -37.04 -5.09 2.77
N ARG A 279 -36.88 -5.45 1.49
CA ARG A 279 -35.56 -5.56 0.85
C ARG A 279 -34.78 -4.24 0.88
N GLN A 280 -35.45 -3.10 0.83
CA GLN A 280 -34.82 -1.77 0.94
C GLN A 280 -34.22 -1.49 2.34
N MET A 281 -34.65 -2.21 3.38
CA MET A 281 -34.15 -2.03 4.74
C MET A 281 -32.91 -2.89 5.05
N ILE A 282 -32.61 -3.89 4.21
CA ILE A 282 -31.46 -4.77 4.39
C ILE A 282 -30.20 -4.12 3.85
N LYS A 283 -29.19 -4.03 4.70
CA LYS A 283 -27.87 -3.53 4.31
C LYS A 283 -26.98 -4.71 3.93
N GLY A 284 -26.54 -4.73 2.67
CA GLY A 284 -25.51 -5.65 2.21
C GLY A 284 -24.14 -5.30 2.79
N ILE A 285 -23.31 -6.34 2.99
CA ILE A 285 -21.95 -6.19 3.52
C ILE A 285 -20.84 -6.58 2.52
N LYS A 286 -21.16 -6.62 1.22
CA LYS A 286 -20.21 -7.07 0.17
C LYS A 286 -18.92 -6.23 0.13
N LEU A 287 -19.00 -4.92 0.37
CA LEU A 287 -17.84 -4.04 0.38
C LEU A 287 -16.91 -4.37 1.55
N GLU A 288 -17.48 -4.54 2.75
CA GLU A 288 -16.73 -4.93 3.95
C GLU A 288 -16.09 -6.31 3.78
N LEU A 289 -16.83 -7.29 3.26
CA LEU A 289 -16.31 -8.62 2.96
C LEU A 289 -15.14 -8.57 1.98
N GLY A 290 -15.22 -7.74 0.93
CA GLY A 290 -14.13 -7.52 -0.01
C GLY A 290 -12.87 -6.94 0.65
N ALA A 291 -13.03 -5.98 1.56
CA ALA A 291 -11.93 -5.40 2.33
C ALA A 291 -11.30 -6.42 3.31
N ILE A 292 -12.13 -7.20 4.01
CA ILE A 292 -11.67 -8.26 4.92
C ILE A 292 -10.90 -9.35 4.14
N LYS A 293 -11.43 -9.81 3.01
CA LYS A 293 -10.76 -10.78 2.13
C LYS A 293 -9.42 -10.26 1.63
N SER A 294 -9.36 -8.98 1.24
CA SER A 294 -8.12 -8.34 0.80
C SER A 294 -7.07 -8.29 1.92
N ALA A 295 -7.50 -8.00 3.16
CA ALA A 295 -6.61 -8.02 4.32
C ALA A 295 -6.07 -9.43 4.62
N ILE A 296 -6.91 -10.46 4.54
CA ILE A 296 -6.51 -11.88 4.67
C ILE A 296 -5.44 -12.24 3.63
N ILE A 297 -5.66 -11.88 2.35
CA ILE A 297 -4.70 -12.20 1.28
C ILE A 297 -3.36 -11.50 1.52
N LYS A 298 -3.39 -10.19 1.85
CA LYS A 298 -2.18 -9.40 2.06
C LYS A 298 -1.39 -9.84 3.29
N SER A 299 -2.05 -10.16 4.40
CA SER A 299 -1.39 -10.68 5.61
C SER A 299 -0.82 -12.08 5.39
N ASN A 300 -1.53 -12.94 4.66
CA ASN A 300 -1.04 -14.28 4.31
C ASN A 300 0.18 -14.20 3.37
N LYS A 301 0.20 -13.25 2.43
CA LYS A 301 1.39 -12.99 1.60
C LYS A 301 2.62 -12.67 2.46
N LYS A 302 2.47 -11.83 3.49
CA LYS A 302 3.56 -11.50 4.43
C LYS A 302 4.02 -12.72 5.24
N ARG A 303 3.08 -13.58 5.63
CA ARG A 303 3.38 -14.86 6.27
C ARG A 303 4.24 -15.76 5.37
N TYR A 304 3.85 -15.95 4.10
CA TYR A 304 4.62 -16.76 3.16
C TYR A 304 6.00 -16.17 2.87
N GLU A 305 6.10 -14.84 2.75
CA GLU A 305 7.37 -14.13 2.56
C GLU A 305 8.34 -14.39 3.73
N TYR A 306 7.84 -14.36 4.98
CA TYR A 306 8.64 -14.74 6.16
C TYR A 306 9.12 -16.20 6.09
N VAL A 307 8.22 -17.15 5.80
CA VAL A 307 8.57 -18.58 5.78
C VAL A 307 9.63 -18.85 4.70
N SER A 308 9.45 -18.31 3.51
CA SER A 308 10.40 -18.44 2.40
C SER A 308 11.79 -17.90 2.76
N LEU A 309 11.86 -16.72 3.38
CA LEU A 309 13.14 -16.13 3.78
C LEU A 309 13.80 -16.88 4.95
N LYS A 310 12.99 -17.40 5.89
CA LYS A 310 13.51 -18.25 6.98
C LYS A 310 14.13 -19.53 6.43
N GLU A 311 13.44 -20.21 5.52
CA GLU A 311 13.93 -21.43 4.86
C GLU A 311 15.21 -21.16 4.03
N GLU A 312 15.26 -20.06 3.28
CA GLU A 312 16.44 -19.65 2.52
C GLU A 312 17.64 -19.42 3.45
N ARG A 313 17.46 -18.69 4.56
CA ARG A 313 18.52 -18.47 5.54
C ARG A 313 18.98 -19.77 6.21
N GLU A 314 18.06 -20.69 6.51
CA GLU A 314 18.42 -22.00 7.06
C GLU A 314 19.19 -22.87 6.05
N GLN A 315 18.85 -22.79 4.76
CA GLN A 315 19.58 -23.47 3.68
C GLN A 315 20.97 -22.88 3.48
N LEU A 316 21.11 -21.54 3.44
CA LEU A 316 22.40 -20.87 3.33
C LEU A 316 23.34 -21.18 4.51
N LYS A 317 22.78 -21.26 5.73
CA LYS A 317 23.52 -21.72 6.92
C LYS A 317 24.01 -23.16 6.77
N LYS A 318 23.17 -24.08 6.27
CA LYS A 318 23.57 -25.47 5.98
C LYS A 318 24.68 -25.56 4.93
N LEU A 319 24.75 -24.58 4.03
CA LEU A 319 25.79 -24.47 3.00
C LEU A 319 27.06 -23.74 3.47
N GLY A 320 27.16 -23.37 4.75
CA GLY A 320 28.36 -22.75 5.33
C GLY A 320 28.58 -21.28 4.98
N VAL A 321 27.57 -20.59 4.44
CA VAL A 321 27.65 -19.15 4.17
C VAL A 321 27.29 -18.40 5.44
N GLU A 322 28.28 -18.17 6.31
CA GLU A 322 28.08 -17.64 7.67
C GLU A 322 28.17 -16.10 7.81
N ASN A 323 28.18 -15.32 6.73
CA ASN A 323 28.18 -13.86 6.85
C ASN A 323 27.38 -13.17 5.74
N ILE A 324 26.14 -12.81 6.08
CA ILE A 324 25.45 -11.68 5.46
C ILE A 324 24.79 -10.92 6.61
N ASP A 325 25.57 -10.06 7.25
CA ASP A 325 25.04 -8.97 8.06
C ASP A 325 24.35 -7.91 7.17
#